data_AF-A0A930X5V8-F1
#
_entry.id   AF-A0A930X5V8-F1
#
_cell.length_a   1.000
_cell.length_b   1.000
_cell.length_c   1.000
_cell.angle_alpha   90.00
_cell.angle_beta   90.00
_cell.angle_gamma   90.00
#
_symmetry.space_group_name_H-M   'P 1'
#
loop_
_entity.id
_entity.type
_entity.pdbx_description
1 polymer ?
#
loop_
_entity_poly.entity_id
_entity_poly.type
_entity_poly.pdbx_seq_one_letter_code
_entity_poly.pdbx_strand_id
1 'polypeptide(L)'
;MMSTAQIHLLLNHVPVFCTLLGLPILLYGWLKKQTPVVYVALALFIVGAISAVPVYFSGEGAEDLVERLPGVLESLIETHEDLAKIAMLAVEALGLTALAGWFVLYKKPEATRWLMPVLAVLSLGTTGIMAQTAHVGGQIRHSEIRSQASADSPSGASVDVNTGAAEPEGAAGQYKSEDHDDDHDDDD
;
A
#
# COMPACT_ATOMS: atom_id res chain seq x y z
N MET A 1 -11.22 26.38 -4.86
CA MET A 1 -9.99 25.83 -4.24
C MET A 1 -10.01 24.32 -4.46
N MET A 2 -8.88 23.69 -4.79
CA MET A 2 -8.81 22.23 -4.92
C MET A 2 -8.82 21.58 -3.54
N SER A 3 -9.50 20.45 -3.37
CA SER A 3 -9.43 19.68 -2.13
C SER A 3 -8.10 18.93 -2.02
N THR A 4 -7.71 18.58 -0.80
CA THR A 4 -6.55 17.72 -0.51
C THR A 4 -6.61 16.40 -1.27
N ALA A 5 -7.77 15.74 -1.30
CA ALA A 5 -7.98 14.52 -2.08
C ALA A 5 -7.75 14.70 -3.59
N GLN A 6 -8.16 15.85 -4.16
CA GLN A 6 -7.91 16.15 -5.57
C GLN A 6 -6.42 16.35 -5.84
N ILE A 7 -5.69 16.98 -4.91
CA ILE A 7 -4.24 17.15 -4.99
C ILE A 7 -3.53 15.79 -4.92
N HIS A 8 -3.96 14.93 -3.99
CA HIS A 8 -3.42 13.58 -3.83
C HIS A 8 -3.59 12.76 -5.11
N LEU A 9 -4.81 12.69 -5.65
CA LEU A 9 -5.12 11.96 -6.89
C LEU A 9 -4.40 12.55 -8.12
N LEU A 10 -4.17 13.86 -8.15
CA LEU A 10 -3.43 14.49 -9.24
C LEU A 10 -1.94 14.13 -9.20
N LEU A 11 -1.35 14.08 -8.01
CA LEU A 11 0.09 13.98 -7.84
C LEU A 11 0.60 12.57 -7.58
N ASN A 12 -0.25 11.64 -7.11
CA ASN A 12 0.19 10.31 -6.65
C ASN A 12 0.99 9.49 -7.68
N HIS A 13 0.76 9.72 -8.97
CA HIS A 13 1.46 9.02 -10.04
C HIS A 13 2.86 9.57 -10.32
N VAL A 14 3.15 10.82 -9.92
CA VAL A 14 4.43 11.48 -10.23
C VAL A 14 5.61 10.73 -9.60
N PRO A 15 5.63 10.43 -8.28
CA PRO A 15 6.76 9.69 -7.69
C PRO A 15 6.90 8.28 -8.25
N VAL A 16 5.79 7.62 -8.60
CA VAL A 16 5.78 6.27 -9.20
C VAL A 16 6.49 6.30 -10.56
N PHE A 17 6.10 7.22 -11.45
CA PHE A 17 6.72 7.31 -12.78
C PHE A 17 8.18 7.75 -12.71
N CYS A 18 8.52 8.68 -11.82
CA CYS A 18 9.90 9.12 -11.64
C CYS A 18 10.82 7.96 -11.21
N THR A 19 10.39 7.13 -10.26
CA THR A 19 11.18 5.98 -9.80
C THR A 19 11.24 4.86 -10.85
N LEU A 20 10.08 4.52 -11.45
CA LEU A 20 9.96 3.48 -12.47
C LEU A 20 10.75 3.79 -13.74
N LEU A 21 10.71 5.04 -14.24
CA LEU A 21 11.46 5.45 -15.43
C LEU A 21 12.92 5.79 -15.10
N GLY A 22 13.20 6.27 -13.89
CA GLY A 22 14.56 6.61 -13.47
C GLY A 22 15.49 5.39 -13.46
N LEU A 23 15.02 4.23 -13.01
CA LEU A 23 15.81 2.98 -12.97
C LEU A 23 16.35 2.54 -14.35
N PRO A 24 15.53 2.31 -15.39
CA PRO A 24 16.04 1.89 -16.70
C PRO A 24 16.91 2.96 -17.35
N ILE A 25 16.61 4.26 -17.15
CA ILE A 25 17.45 5.36 -17.66
C ILE A 25 18.82 5.36 -16.95
N LEU A 26 18.86 5.14 -15.63
CA LEU A 26 20.10 5.03 -14.86
C LEU A 26 20.94 3.86 -15.40
N LEU A 27 20.32 2.69 -15.55
CA LEU A 27 21.00 1.49 -16.06
C LEU A 27 21.53 1.71 -17.48
N TYR A 28 20.73 2.28 -18.36
CA TYR A 28 21.15 2.59 -19.73
C TYR A 28 22.33 3.58 -19.74
N GLY A 29 22.22 4.69 -19.02
CA GLY A 29 23.28 5.69 -18.90
C GLY A 29 24.57 5.09 -18.33
N TRP A 30 24.46 4.24 -17.31
CA TRP A 30 25.60 3.56 -16.70
C TRP A 30 26.26 2.55 -17.65
N LEU A 31 25.48 1.65 -18.26
CA LEU A 31 25.96 0.62 -19.19
C LEU A 31 26.59 1.22 -20.45
N LYS A 32 25.98 2.29 -20.99
CA LYS A 32 26.48 3.00 -22.18
C LYS A 32 27.52 4.07 -21.86
N LYS A 33 27.87 4.24 -20.57
CA LYS A 33 28.83 5.26 -20.10
C LYS A 33 28.45 6.67 -20.57
N GLN A 34 27.14 6.97 -20.64
CA GLN A 34 26.63 8.27 -21.05
C GLN A 34 26.31 9.12 -19.82
N THR A 35 27.26 9.96 -19.44
CA THR A 35 27.13 10.88 -18.29
C THR A 35 25.86 11.74 -18.35
N PRO A 36 25.46 12.34 -19.50
CA PRO A 36 24.23 13.14 -19.55
C PRO A 36 22.98 12.31 -19.21
N VAL A 37 22.93 11.05 -19.62
CA VAL A 37 21.77 10.17 -19.34
C VAL A 37 21.70 9.78 -17.87
N VAL A 38 22.86 9.56 -17.22
CA VAL A 38 22.91 9.36 -15.76
C VAL A 38 22.33 10.58 -15.04
N TYR A 39 22.72 11.79 -15.45
CA TYR A 39 22.16 13.02 -14.86
C TYR A 39 20.64 13.14 -15.06
N VAL A 40 20.08 12.72 -16.20
CA VAL A 40 18.62 12.66 -16.38
C VAL A 40 17.97 11.72 -15.36
N ALA A 41 18.54 10.54 -15.12
CA ALA A 41 18.01 9.61 -14.11
C ALA A 41 18.08 10.19 -12.69
N LEU A 42 19.19 10.85 -12.33
CA LEU A 42 19.32 11.51 -11.03
C LEU A 42 18.28 12.63 -10.87
N ALA A 43 18.05 13.43 -11.91
CA ALA A 43 17.03 14.48 -11.90
C ALA A 43 15.63 13.89 -11.66
N LEU A 44 15.29 12.77 -12.31
CA LEU A 44 14.01 12.08 -12.08
C LEU A 44 13.85 11.63 -10.64
N PHE A 45 14.88 11.05 -10.02
CA PHE A 45 14.80 10.64 -8.61
C PHE A 45 14.62 11.83 -7.66
N ILE A 46 15.28 12.96 -7.94
CA ILE A 46 15.13 14.20 -7.15
C ILE A 46 13.71 14.76 -7.29
N VAL A 47 13.18 14.83 -8.52
CA VAL A 47 11.79 15.26 -8.76
C VAL A 47 10.80 14.33 -8.08
N GLY A 48 11.05 13.01 -8.14
CA GLY A 48 10.27 12.00 -7.45
C GLY A 48 10.17 12.26 -5.95
N ALA A 49 11.31 12.49 -5.28
CA ALA A 49 11.36 12.84 -3.86
C ALA A 49 10.56 14.12 -3.54
N ILE A 50 10.86 15.22 -4.24
CA ILE A 50 10.16 16.49 -4.03
C ILE A 50 8.63 16.31 -4.19
N SER A 51 8.19 15.51 -5.16
CA SER A 51 6.77 15.25 -5.39
C SER A 51 6.14 14.31 -4.36
N ALA A 52 6.90 13.43 -3.72
CA ALA A 52 6.38 12.46 -2.74
C ALA A 52 5.87 13.15 -1.46
N VAL A 53 6.49 14.26 -1.07
CA VAL A 53 6.10 15.04 0.12
C VAL A 53 4.65 15.53 0.04
N PRO A 54 4.23 16.34 -0.95
CA PRO A 54 2.85 16.79 -1.04
C PRO A 54 1.87 15.64 -1.30
N VAL A 55 2.29 14.56 -1.96
CA VAL A 55 1.44 13.36 -2.17
C VAL A 55 1.10 12.72 -0.83
N TYR A 56 2.10 12.46 0.02
CA TYR A 56 1.88 11.81 1.31
C TYR A 56 0.95 12.65 2.20
N PHE A 57 1.26 13.94 2.39
CA PHE A 57 0.44 14.82 3.25
C PHE A 57 -0.96 15.10 2.71
N SER A 58 -1.15 15.09 1.39
CA SER A 58 -2.51 15.23 0.83
C SER A 58 -3.34 13.95 0.95
N GLY A 59 -2.73 12.82 1.33
CA GLY A 59 -3.37 11.52 1.51
C GLY A 59 -4.35 11.47 2.68
N GLU A 60 -4.03 12.11 3.81
CA GLU A 60 -4.93 12.20 4.98
C GLU A 60 -6.31 12.76 4.59
N GLY A 61 -6.31 13.84 3.82
CA GLY A 61 -7.56 14.42 3.32
C GLY A 61 -8.25 13.60 2.22
N ALA A 62 -7.58 12.62 1.62
CA ALA A 62 -8.19 11.65 0.72
C ALA A 62 -8.86 10.51 1.51
N GLU A 63 -8.26 10.09 2.61
CA GLU A 63 -8.79 9.09 3.54
C GLU A 63 -10.14 9.52 4.14
N ASP A 64 -10.23 10.73 4.70
CA ASP A 64 -11.48 11.27 5.28
C ASP A 64 -12.67 11.22 4.31
N LEU A 65 -12.42 11.33 3.00
CA LEU A 65 -13.47 11.29 1.98
C LEU A 65 -13.86 9.87 1.59
N VAL A 66 -12.93 8.93 1.69
CA VAL A 66 -13.07 7.56 1.20
C VAL A 66 -13.51 6.61 2.31
N GLU A 67 -13.18 6.88 3.58
CA GLU A 67 -13.60 6.12 4.77
C GLU A 67 -15.14 5.95 4.84
N ARG A 68 -15.90 6.95 4.36
CA ARG A 68 -17.37 7.01 4.46
C ARG A 68 -18.08 6.35 3.30
N LEU A 69 -17.35 5.85 2.31
CA LEU A 69 -17.93 5.27 1.11
C LEU A 69 -18.28 3.78 1.32
N PRO A 70 -19.46 3.33 0.86
CA PRO A 70 -19.85 1.94 0.98
C PRO A 70 -18.91 1.02 0.18
N GLY A 71 -18.45 -0.07 0.79
CA GLY A 71 -17.60 -1.07 0.14
C GLY A 71 -16.08 -0.81 0.22
N VAL A 72 -15.68 0.26 0.91
CA VAL A 72 -14.30 0.53 1.32
C VAL A 72 -14.01 -0.19 2.64
N LEU A 73 -12.82 -0.78 2.75
CA LEU A 73 -12.35 -1.42 3.97
C LEU A 73 -11.30 -0.53 4.62
N GLU A 74 -11.54 -0.11 5.86
CA GLU A 74 -10.61 0.72 6.65
C GLU A 74 -9.22 0.08 6.76
N SER A 75 -9.16 -1.25 6.96
CA SER A 75 -7.90 -2.00 6.99
C SER A 75 -7.05 -1.86 5.72
N LEU A 76 -7.66 -1.63 4.55
CA LEU A 76 -6.92 -1.39 3.30
C LEU A 76 -6.39 0.05 3.24
N ILE A 77 -7.12 1.01 3.81
CA ILE A 77 -6.66 2.40 3.94
C ILE A 77 -5.42 2.43 4.84
N GLU A 78 -5.52 1.85 6.04
CA GLU A 78 -4.39 1.75 6.98
C GLU A 78 -3.17 1.07 6.33
N THR A 79 -3.38 -0.06 5.65
CA THR A 79 -2.28 -0.76 4.95
C THR A 79 -1.67 0.11 3.85
N HIS A 80 -2.47 0.87 3.11
CA HIS A 80 -1.98 1.79 2.09
C HIS A 80 -1.18 2.94 2.71
N GLU A 81 -1.64 3.50 3.83
CA GLU A 81 -0.98 4.58 4.55
C GLU A 81 0.39 4.14 5.09
N ASP A 82 0.45 2.98 5.74
CA ASP A 82 1.70 2.40 6.26
C ASP A 82 2.71 2.18 5.13
N LEU A 83 2.26 1.58 4.03
CA LEU A 83 3.09 1.40 2.84
C LEU A 83 3.47 2.74 2.20
N ALA A 84 2.59 3.74 2.18
CA ALA A 84 2.86 5.06 1.65
C ALA A 84 3.92 5.80 2.48
N LYS A 85 3.93 5.62 3.79
CA LYS A 85 4.96 6.15 4.69
C LYS A 85 6.33 5.53 4.41
N ILE A 86 6.39 4.19 4.29
CA ILE A 86 7.62 3.48 3.94
C ILE A 86 8.10 3.91 2.54
N ALA A 87 7.18 4.01 1.59
CA ALA A 87 7.47 4.45 0.22
C ALA A 87 8.02 5.88 0.19
N MET A 88 7.40 6.81 0.92
CA MET A 88 7.86 8.20 1.04
C MET A 88 9.29 8.26 1.58
N LEU A 89 9.58 7.56 2.68
CA LEU A 89 10.94 7.50 3.23
C LEU A 89 11.95 6.88 2.23
N ALA A 90 11.56 5.84 1.50
CA ALA A 90 12.43 5.19 0.51
C ALA A 90 12.69 6.10 -0.70
N VAL A 91 11.70 6.85 -1.18
CA VAL A 91 11.87 7.82 -2.28
C VAL A 91 12.73 9.00 -1.82
N GLU A 92 12.54 9.50 -0.60
CA GLU A 92 13.36 10.57 -0.02
C GLU A 92 14.83 10.13 0.12
N ALA A 93 15.09 8.94 0.65
CA ALA A 93 16.43 8.38 0.74
C ALA A 93 17.09 8.26 -0.66
N LEU A 94 16.33 7.82 -1.66
CA LEU A 94 16.77 7.75 -3.05
C LEU A 94 17.07 9.13 -3.64
N GLY A 95 16.18 10.10 -3.45
CA GLY A 95 16.34 11.47 -3.94
C GLY A 95 17.53 12.19 -3.31
N LEU A 96 17.73 12.06 -1.99
CA LEU A 96 18.89 12.61 -1.28
C LEU A 96 20.19 11.95 -1.75
N THR A 97 20.18 10.63 -1.94
CA THR A 97 21.34 9.90 -2.49
C THR A 97 21.63 10.32 -3.92
N ALA A 98 20.61 10.55 -4.74
CA ALA A 98 20.75 11.05 -6.11
C ALA A 98 21.29 12.49 -6.15
N LEU A 99 20.82 13.36 -5.25
CA LEU A 99 21.29 14.73 -5.09
C LEU A 99 22.76 14.76 -4.67
N ALA A 100 23.12 14.01 -3.62
CA ALA A 100 24.52 13.87 -3.21
C ALA A 100 25.38 13.28 -4.34
N GLY A 101 24.85 12.27 -5.02
CA GLY A 101 25.46 11.64 -6.18
C GLY A 101 25.76 12.62 -7.31
N TRP A 102 24.84 13.54 -7.60
CA TRP A 102 25.03 14.60 -8.59
C TRP A 102 26.28 15.43 -8.30
N PHE A 103 26.41 15.93 -7.06
CA PHE A 103 27.56 16.74 -6.66
C PHE A 103 28.88 15.94 -6.60
N VAL A 104 28.81 14.68 -6.16
CA VAL A 104 29.97 13.80 -6.09
C VAL A 104 30.49 13.47 -7.50
N LEU A 105 29.61 13.11 -8.45
CA LEU A 105 29.99 12.81 -9.82
C LEU A 105 30.56 14.03 -10.55
N TYR A 106 30.07 15.22 -10.23
CA TYR A 106 30.61 16.47 -10.78
C TYR A 106 32.07 16.71 -10.36
N LYS A 107 32.44 16.36 -9.10
CA LYS A 107 33.81 16.55 -8.59
C LYS A 107 34.72 15.35 -8.79
N LYS A 108 34.18 14.14 -8.75
CA LYS A 108 34.92 12.87 -8.74
C LYS A 108 34.21 11.83 -9.64
N PRO A 109 34.44 11.87 -10.96
CA PRO A 109 33.81 10.93 -11.91
C PRO A 109 34.11 9.45 -11.59
N GLU A 110 35.24 9.16 -10.95
CA GLU A 110 35.64 7.81 -10.52
C GLU A 110 34.66 7.17 -9.51
N ALA A 111 33.93 7.99 -8.76
CA ALA A 111 32.92 7.53 -7.80
C ALA A 111 31.75 6.79 -8.47
N THR A 112 31.57 6.93 -9.80
CA THR A 112 30.58 6.20 -10.59
C THR A 112 30.61 4.70 -10.31
N ARG A 113 31.80 4.11 -10.07
CA ARG A 113 31.95 2.66 -9.85
C ARG A 113 31.16 2.13 -8.65
N TRP A 114 31.06 2.94 -7.59
CA TRP A 114 30.39 2.55 -6.34
C TRP A 114 29.01 3.19 -6.20
N LEU A 115 28.83 4.41 -6.72
CA LEU A 115 27.57 5.14 -6.60
C LEU A 115 26.46 4.53 -7.46
N MET A 116 26.77 4.10 -8.69
CA MET A 116 25.78 3.54 -9.60
C MET A 116 25.12 2.25 -9.09
N PRO A 117 25.87 1.24 -8.58
CA PRO A 117 25.21 0.05 -8.02
C PRO A 117 24.37 0.38 -6.78
N VAL A 118 24.80 1.32 -5.94
CA VAL A 118 24.01 1.78 -4.78
C VAL A 118 22.69 2.39 -5.23
N LEU A 119 22.72 3.33 -6.18
CA LEU A 119 21.50 3.95 -6.72
C LEU A 119 20.61 2.94 -7.46
N ALA A 120 21.19 1.95 -8.15
CA ALA A 120 20.43 0.92 -8.84
C ALA A 120 19.67 0.01 -7.86
N VAL A 121 20.34 -0.45 -6.79
CA VAL A 121 19.70 -1.28 -5.76
C VAL A 121 18.63 -0.47 -5.02
N LEU A 122 18.95 0.77 -4.64
CA LEU A 122 18.02 1.65 -3.93
C LEU A 122 16.80 1.95 -4.80
N SER A 123 16.98 2.35 -6.06
CA SER A 123 15.86 2.63 -6.98
C SER A 123 15.02 1.40 -7.28
N LEU A 124 15.61 0.21 -7.40
CA LEU A 124 14.86 -1.03 -7.57
C LEU A 124 13.99 -1.33 -6.34
N GLY A 125 14.55 -1.22 -5.14
CA GLY A 125 13.82 -1.39 -3.89
C GLY A 125 12.69 -0.37 -3.73
N THR A 126 12.98 0.92 -3.96
CA THR A 126 11.99 1.99 -3.92
C THR A 126 10.87 1.75 -4.94
N THR A 127 11.19 1.37 -6.18
CA THR A 127 10.18 1.08 -7.21
C THR A 127 9.28 -0.08 -6.79
N GLY A 128 9.83 -1.12 -6.17
CA GLY A 128 9.05 -2.25 -5.65
C GLY A 128 8.09 -1.84 -4.54
N ILE A 129 8.54 -1.04 -3.57
CA ILE A 129 7.70 -0.51 -2.49
C ILE A 129 6.60 0.38 -3.08
N MET A 130 6.94 1.32 -3.98
CA MET A 130 5.95 2.19 -4.67
C MET A 130 4.89 1.37 -5.42
N ALA A 131 5.30 0.30 -6.11
CA ALA A 131 4.39 -0.59 -6.82
C ALA A 131 3.42 -1.30 -5.86
N GLN A 132 3.91 -1.76 -4.70
CA GLN A 132 3.08 -2.36 -3.67
C GLN A 132 2.09 -1.34 -3.07
N THR A 133 2.54 -0.13 -2.75
CA THR A 133 1.67 0.96 -2.27
C THR A 133 0.57 1.28 -3.28
N ALA A 134 0.92 1.39 -4.57
CA ALA A 134 -0.03 1.65 -5.65
C ALA A 134 -1.03 0.49 -5.84
N HIS A 135 -0.59 -0.76 -5.67
CA HIS A 135 -1.44 -1.94 -5.76
C HIS A 135 -2.53 -1.92 -4.67
N VAL A 136 -2.14 -1.67 -3.41
CA VAL A 136 -3.10 -1.56 -2.29
C VAL A 136 -4.03 -0.36 -2.50
N GLY A 137 -3.50 0.79 -2.94
CA GLY A 137 -4.31 1.97 -3.26
C GLY A 137 -5.36 1.72 -4.34
N GLY A 138 -5.03 0.89 -5.35
CA GLY A 138 -5.99 0.46 -6.37
C GLY A 138 -7.16 -0.35 -5.81
N GLN A 139 -6.89 -1.22 -4.82
CA GLN A 139 -7.89 -2.09 -4.18
C GLN A 139 -8.89 -1.32 -3.29
N ILE A 140 -8.54 -0.12 -2.80
CA ILE A 140 -9.42 0.70 -1.97
C ILE A 140 -10.72 1.02 -2.72
N ARG A 141 -10.62 1.43 -4.00
CA ARG A 141 -11.78 1.84 -4.82
C ARG A 141 -12.30 0.76 -5.76
N HIS A 142 -11.46 -0.21 -6.14
CA HIS A 142 -11.82 -1.27 -7.09
C HIS A 142 -12.02 -2.59 -6.35
N SER A 143 -13.21 -2.78 -5.80
CA SER A 143 -13.62 -4.08 -5.22
C SER A 143 -13.53 -5.23 -6.23
N GLU A 144 -13.59 -4.93 -7.53
CA GLU A 144 -13.38 -5.87 -8.63
C GLU A 144 -11.99 -6.52 -8.66
N ILE A 145 -10.95 -5.83 -8.19
CA ILE A 145 -9.60 -6.41 -8.07
C ILE A 145 -9.59 -7.51 -7.00
N ARG A 146 -10.46 -7.39 -5.98
CA ARG A 146 -10.61 -8.37 -4.89
C ARG A 146 -11.41 -9.60 -5.33
N SER A 147 -12.44 -9.41 -6.17
CA SER A 147 -13.28 -10.52 -6.63
C SER A 147 -12.57 -11.44 -7.62
N GLN A 148 -11.68 -10.93 -8.47
CA GLN A 148 -10.85 -11.78 -9.35
C GLN A 148 -9.85 -12.65 -8.56
N ALA A 149 -9.25 -12.15 -7.48
CA ALA A 149 -8.38 -12.94 -6.61
C ALA A 149 -9.12 -14.12 -5.92
N SER A 150 -10.44 -13.97 -5.72
CA SER A 150 -11.30 -15.03 -5.16
C SER A 150 -11.78 -16.02 -6.23
N ALA A 151 -11.86 -15.61 -7.50
CA ALA A 151 -12.33 -16.44 -8.60
C ALA A 151 -11.27 -17.43 -9.15
N ASP A 152 -9.99 -17.19 -8.90
CA ASP A 152 -8.88 -18.09 -9.27
C ASP A 152 -8.58 -19.18 -8.20
N SER A 153 -9.33 -19.23 -7.10
CA SER A 153 -9.33 -20.39 -6.21
C SER A 153 -10.15 -21.52 -6.86
N PRO A 154 -9.61 -22.75 -7.00
CA PRO A 154 -10.36 -23.84 -7.61
C PRO A 154 -11.58 -24.15 -6.73
N SER A 155 -12.75 -23.75 -7.20
CA SER A 155 -14.04 -24.23 -6.71
C SER A 155 -14.07 -25.73 -6.94
N GLY A 156 -13.89 -26.50 -5.86
CA GLY A 156 -13.81 -27.95 -5.94
C GLY A 156 -13.80 -28.62 -4.57
N ALA A 157 -14.97 -28.68 -3.93
CA ALA A 157 -15.53 -29.89 -3.32
C ALA A 157 -16.70 -29.52 -2.39
N SER A 158 -17.92 -29.60 -2.92
CA SER A 158 -19.11 -29.91 -2.12
C SER A 158 -18.89 -31.29 -1.47
N VAL A 159 -18.57 -31.31 -0.18
CA VAL A 159 -18.68 -32.53 0.62
C VAL A 159 -20.02 -32.44 1.36
N ASP A 160 -21.03 -33.04 0.75
CA ASP A 160 -22.27 -33.40 1.42
C ASP A 160 -21.94 -34.43 2.51
N VAL A 161 -21.81 -33.98 3.76
CA VAL A 161 -21.70 -34.89 4.91
C VAL A 161 -23.11 -35.32 5.31
N ASN A 162 -23.57 -36.40 4.66
CA ASN A 162 -24.64 -37.23 5.17
C ASN A 162 -24.20 -37.89 6.49
N THR A 163 -24.67 -37.37 7.62
CA THR A 163 -24.52 -38.02 8.93
C THR A 163 -25.87 -38.58 9.35
N GLY A 164 -26.27 -39.69 8.73
CA GLY A 164 -27.31 -40.57 9.25
C GLY A 164 -26.72 -41.48 10.32
N ALA A 165 -26.89 -41.13 11.59
CA ALA A 165 -26.62 -42.01 12.73
C ALA A 165 -27.83 -41.99 13.68
N ALA A 166 -28.52 -43.14 13.66
CA ALA A 166 -29.51 -43.69 14.56
C ALA A 166 -29.83 -42.96 15.89
N GLU A 167 -31.11 -42.71 16.11
CA GLU A 167 -31.73 -42.66 17.44
C GLU A 167 -31.61 -44.04 18.15
N PRO A 168 -31.65 -44.03 19.49
CA PRO A 168 -32.83 -44.65 20.10
C PRO A 168 -33.44 -43.83 21.24
N GLU A 169 -34.76 -44.04 21.41
CA GLU A 169 -35.66 -43.49 22.39
C GLU A 169 -35.33 -43.83 23.86
N GLY A 170 -35.69 -42.90 24.76
CA GLY A 170 -36.55 -43.21 25.92
C GLY A 170 -35.93 -43.20 27.32
N ALA A 171 -36.25 -42.19 28.13
CA ALA A 171 -37.07 -42.32 29.36
C ALA A 171 -36.99 -41.10 30.31
N ALA A 172 -38.15 -40.43 30.45
CA ALA A 172 -38.76 -39.77 31.60
C ALA A 172 -37.92 -39.21 32.79
N GLY A 173 -38.22 -37.95 33.13
CA GLY A 173 -37.94 -37.39 34.45
C GLY A 173 -38.49 -35.96 34.61
N GLN A 174 -39.80 -35.84 34.85
CA GLN A 174 -40.42 -34.62 35.37
C GLN A 174 -39.77 -34.19 36.68
N TYR A 175 -39.45 -32.90 36.84
CA TYR A 175 -39.62 -32.26 38.14
C TYR A 175 -40.16 -30.85 37.97
N LYS A 176 -41.04 -30.54 38.90
CA LYS A 176 -42.04 -29.48 38.94
C LYS A 176 -41.45 -28.19 39.52
N SER A 177 -42.15 -27.10 39.20
CA SER A 177 -42.11 -25.73 39.69
C SER A 177 -42.05 -25.55 41.21
N GLU A 178 -41.96 -24.27 41.62
CA GLU A 178 -42.16 -23.65 42.96
C GLU A 178 -40.82 -23.27 43.64
N ASP A 179 -40.56 -22.07 44.16
CA ASP A 179 -41.34 -20.84 44.43
C ASP A 179 -40.37 -19.70 44.85
N HIS A 180 -40.93 -18.48 44.92
CA HIS A 180 -40.61 -17.38 45.88
C HIS A 180 -39.23 -16.68 45.80
N ASP A 181 -39.08 -15.35 45.95
CA ASP A 181 -39.84 -14.29 46.63
C ASP A 181 -39.74 -13.00 45.77
N ASP A 182 -40.83 -12.29 45.43
CA ASP A 182 -41.56 -11.26 46.20
C ASP A 182 -40.78 -9.94 46.45
N ASP A 183 -41.22 -8.91 45.71
CA ASP A 183 -41.64 -7.56 46.11
C ASP A 183 -40.76 -6.65 47.01
N HIS A 184 -40.49 -5.46 46.47
CA HIS A 184 -40.89 -4.14 47.01
C HIS A 184 -40.31 -3.04 46.08
N ASP A 185 -41.12 -2.32 45.31
CA ASP A 185 -42.02 -1.21 45.67
C ASP A 185 -41.33 0.17 45.74
N ASP A 186 -41.97 1.08 45.00
CA ASP A 186 -42.18 2.51 45.24
C ASP A 186 -41.13 3.58 44.86
N ASP A 187 -41.55 4.35 43.84
CA ASP A 187 -41.73 5.82 43.81
C ASP A 187 -40.58 6.77 44.23
N ASP A 188 -40.03 7.48 43.23
CA ASP A 188 -40.16 8.95 43.04
C ASP A 188 -39.46 9.41 41.73
#